data_AF-A0A969IFV3-F1
#
_entry.id   AF-A0A969IFV3-F1
#
_cell.length_a   1.000
_cell.length_b   1.000
_cell.length_c   1.000
_cell.angle_alpha   90.00
_cell.angle_beta   90.00
_cell.angle_gamma   90.00
#
_symmetry.space_group_name_H-M   'P 1'
#
loop_
_entity.id
_entity.type
_entity.pdbx_description
1 polymer ?
#
loop_
_entity_poly.entity_id
_entity_poly.type
_entity_poly.pdbx_seq_one_letter_code
_entity_poly.pdbx_strand_id
1 'polypeptide(L)' 'MDTGNKLIIAITGASGSIYSKILLEKLSLLETQWEEIGVVMSQNAKQVWETELGNKDYEKIPFRQY' A
#
# COMPACT_ATOMS: atom_id res chain seq x y z
N MET A 1 -23.58 7.94 11.91
CA MET A 1 -22.25 7.36 12.16
C MET A 1 -21.78 6.88 10.81
N ASP A 2 -20.64 7.33 10.32
CA ASP A 2 -20.04 6.74 9.12
C ASP A 2 -19.74 5.27 9.44
N THR A 3 -20.43 4.37 8.76
CA THR A 3 -20.34 2.91 8.94
C THR A 3 -19.39 2.29 7.91
N GLY A 4 -18.52 3.09 7.29
CA GLY A 4 -17.65 2.63 6.23
C GLY A 4 -16.42 1.91 6.80
N ASN A 5 -15.95 0.91 6.09
CA ASN A 5 -14.80 0.14 6.53
C ASN A 5 -13.53 0.99 6.38
N LYS A 6 -12.71 1.03 7.43
CA LYS A 6 -11.37 1.63 7.40
C LYS A 6 -10.32 0.51 7.38
N LEU A 7 -9.32 0.65 6.54
CA LEU A 7 -8.27 -0.36 6.36
C LEU A 7 -6.88 0.27 6.54
N ILE A 8 -6.04 -0.37 7.35
CA ILE A 8 -4.61 -0.03 7.46
C ILE A 8 -3.79 -1.19 6.90
N ILE A 9 -2.88 -0.87 5.97
CA ILE A 9 -1.98 -1.82 5.32
C ILE A 9 -0.56 -1.54 5.77
N ALA A 10 0.01 -2.47 6.54
CA ALA A 10 1.41 -2.40 6.99
C ALA A 10 2.29 -3.29 6.10
N ILE A 11 3.24 -2.68 5.39
CA ILE A 11 4.19 -3.38 4.52
C ILE A 11 5.57 -3.39 5.20
N THR A 12 6.09 -4.60 5.43
CA THR A 12 7.37 -4.86 6.11
C THR A 12 8.41 -5.40 5.12
N GLY A 13 9.69 -5.43 5.52
CA GLY A 13 10.83 -5.76 4.65
C GLY A 13 11.02 -7.26 4.33
N ALA A 14 9.93 -7.97 4.07
CA ALA A 14 10.00 -9.34 3.51
C ALA A 14 10.00 -9.28 1.98
N SER A 15 10.51 -10.34 1.33
CA SER A 15 10.41 -10.48 -0.13
C SER A 15 8.95 -10.57 -0.58
N GLY A 16 8.64 -10.05 -1.77
CA GLY A 16 7.29 -10.10 -2.35
C GLY A 16 6.61 -8.73 -2.48
N SER A 17 7.37 -7.69 -2.79
CA SER A 17 6.88 -6.32 -3.04
C SER A 17 5.81 -6.27 -4.14
N ILE A 18 5.87 -7.22 -5.08
CA ILE A 18 4.87 -7.37 -6.14
C ILE A 18 3.46 -7.62 -5.60
N TYR A 19 3.31 -8.34 -4.47
CA TYR A 19 2.00 -8.59 -3.88
C TYR A 19 1.42 -7.31 -3.28
N SER A 20 2.26 -6.52 -2.61
CA SER A 20 1.86 -5.21 -2.08
C SER A 20 1.45 -4.27 -3.19
N LYS A 21 2.23 -4.20 -4.29
CA LYS A 21 1.87 -3.41 -5.48
C LYS A 21 0.50 -3.78 -6.04
N ILE A 22 0.28 -5.07 -6.32
CA ILE A 22 -0.97 -5.55 -6.91
C ILE A 22 -2.16 -5.32 -5.95
N LEU A 23 -1.97 -5.52 -4.64
CA LEU A 23 -3.01 -5.26 -3.65
C LEU A 23 -3.43 -3.79 -3.66
N LEU A 24 -2.46 -2.87 -3.60
CA LEU A 24 -2.71 -1.43 -3.58
C LEU A 24 -3.37 -0.95 -4.87
N GLU A 25 -2.91 -1.44 -6.02
CA GLU A 25 -3.54 -1.16 -7.32
C GLU A 25 -4.99 -1.63 -7.36
N LYS A 26 -5.27 -2.87 -6.93
CA LYS A 26 -6.64 -3.39 -6.89
C LYS A 26 -7.54 -2.62 -5.94
N LEU A 27 -7.05 -2.22 -4.76
CA LEU A 27 -7.82 -1.41 -3.82
C LEU A 27 -8.13 -0.03 -4.39
N SER A 28 -7.23 0.56 -5.19
CA SER A 28 -7.46 1.86 -5.83
C SER A 28 -8.56 1.81 -6.89
N LEU A 29 -8.90 0.61 -7.39
CA LEU A 29 -10.04 0.40 -8.30
C LEU A 29 -11.37 0.19 -7.56
N LEU A 30 -11.34 0.04 -6.22
CA LEU A 30 -12.49 -0.30 -5.38
C LEU A 30 -12.83 0.83 -4.41
N GLU A 31 -12.70 2.09 -4.85
CA GLU A 31 -12.83 3.29 -4.01
C GLU A 31 -14.16 3.38 -3.24
N THR A 32 -15.24 2.79 -3.75
CA THR A 32 -16.57 2.84 -3.11
C THR A 32 -16.77 1.83 -1.98
N GLN A 33 -15.83 0.90 -1.75
CA GLN A 33 -15.96 -0.16 -0.75
C GLN A 33 -15.38 0.21 0.63
N TRP A 34 -14.61 1.29 0.70
CA TRP A 34 -13.84 1.67 1.88
C TRP A 34 -14.05 3.16 2.16
N GLU A 35 -14.09 3.53 3.44
CA GLU A 35 -14.14 4.94 3.84
C GLU A 35 -12.74 5.57 3.81
N GLU A 36 -11.74 4.81 4.27
CA GLU A 36 -10.36 5.28 4.38
C GLU A 36 -9.39 4.10 4.24
N ILE A 37 -8.33 4.30 3.47
CA ILE A 37 -7.19 3.38 3.40
C ILE A 37 -5.94 4.14 3.81
N GLY A 38 -5.23 3.58 4.78
CA GLY A 38 -3.91 4.02 5.24
C GLY A 38 -2.83 3.00 4.92
N VAL A 39 -1.65 3.47 4.56
CA VAL A 39 -0.49 2.63 4.25
C VAL A 39 0.69 3.03 5.13
N VAL A 40 1.32 2.04 5.75
CA VAL A 40 2.55 2.21 6.54
C VAL A 40 3.62 1.32 5.94
N MET A 41 4.78 1.89 5.62
CA MET A 41 5.90 1.13 5.06
C MET A 41 7.16 1.33 5.90
N SER A 42 7.75 0.24 6.36
CA SER A 42 9.08 0.29 6.99
C SER A 42 10.15 0.76 5.99
N GLN A 43 11.27 1.31 6.49
CA GLN A 43 12.40 1.68 5.62
C GLN A 43 12.90 0.47 4.80
N ASN A 44 13.01 -0.70 5.43
CA ASN A 44 13.41 -1.93 4.74
C ASN A 44 12.42 -2.35 3.65
N ALA A 45 11.11 -2.16 3.85
CA ALA A 45 10.11 -2.44 2.82
C ALA A 45 10.32 -1.59 1.56
N LYS A 46 10.66 -0.30 1.72
CA LYS A 46 10.98 0.59 0.60
C LYS A 46 12.23 0.10 -0.14
N GLN A 47 13.28 -0.29 0.59
CA GLN A 47 14.50 -0.85 -0.01
C GLN A 47 14.23 -2.15 -0.77
N VAL A 48 13.45 -3.07 -0.20
CA VAL A 48 13.08 -4.33 -0.86
C VAL A 48 12.24 -4.05 -2.11
N TRP A 49 11.31 -3.09 -2.04
CA TRP A 49 10.53 -2.66 -3.20
C TRP A 49 11.41 -2.13 -4.33
N GLU A 50 12.32 -1.20 -4.04
CA GLU A 50 13.25 -0.66 -5.03
C GLU A 50 14.13 -1.77 -5.64
N THR A 51 14.57 -2.71 -4.81
CA THR A 51 15.41 -3.83 -5.24
C THR A 51 14.66 -4.81 -6.14
N GLU A 52 13.43 -5.18 -5.79
CA GLU A 52 12.65 -6.19 -6.52
C GLU A 52 11.94 -5.62 -7.75
N LEU A 53 11.50 -4.37 -7.70
CA LEU A 53 10.65 -3.76 -8.74
C LEU A 53 11.37 -2.70 -9.57
N GLY A 54 12.57 -2.27 -9.16
CA GLY A 54 13.39 -1.30 -9.89
C GLY A 54 12.78 0.09 -9.98
N ASN A 55 11.86 0.44 -9.08
CA ASN A 55 11.15 1.72 -9.07
C ASN A 55 10.79 2.16 -7.64
N LYS A 56 10.26 3.39 -7.54
CA LYS A 56 9.75 4.00 -6.30
C LYS A 56 8.25 4.26 -6.37
N ASP A 57 7.50 3.39 -7.04
CA ASP A 57 6.06 3.61 -7.22
C ASP A 57 5.27 3.59 -5.91
N TYR A 58 5.87 3.10 -4.81
CA TYR A 58 5.31 3.29 -3.48
C TYR A 58 5.11 4.78 -3.10
N GLU A 59 5.85 5.71 -3.71
CA GLU A 59 5.67 7.16 -3.51
C GLU A 59 4.38 7.68 -4.17
N LYS A 60 3.83 6.94 -5.13
CA LYS A 60 2.65 7.31 -5.92
C LYS A 60 1.37 6.61 -5.46
N ILE A 61 1.43 5.88 -4.34
CA ILE A 61 0.25 5.19 -3.80
C ILE A 61 -0.83 6.23 -3.47
N PRO A 62 -2.06 6.09 -4.00
CA PRO A 62 -3.14 7.06 -3.83
C PRO A 62 -3.85 6.92 -2.48
N PHE A 63 -3.13 6.50 -1.44
CA PHE A 63 -3.66 6.31 -0.09
C PHE A 63 -2.85 7.13 0.90
N ARG A 64 -3.44 7.39 2.07
CA ARG A 64 -2.74 8.12 3.13
C ARG A 64 -1.54 7.33 3.61
N GLN A 65 -0.35 7.91 3.47
CA GLN A 65 0.89 7.30 3.95
C GLN A 65 1.25 7.85 5.34
N TYR A 66 1.72 6.98 6.24
CA TYR A 66 2.21 7.33 7.59
C TYR A 66 3.70 7.04 7.76
#